data_AF-A0A3A8KIY2-F1
#
_entry.id   AF-A0A3A8KIY2-F1
#
_cell.length_a   1.000
_cell.length_b   1.000
_cell.length_c   1.000
_cell.angle_alpha   90.00
_cell.angle_beta   90.00
_cell.angle_gamma   90.00
#
_symmetry.space_group_name_H-M   'P 1'
#
loop_
_entity.id
_entity.type
_entity.pdbx_description
1 polymer ?
#
loop_
_entity_poly.entity_id
_entity_poly.type
_entity_poly.pdbx_seq_one_letter_code
_entity_poly.pdbx_strand_id
1 'polypeptide(L)'
;MSPRHLVPWLLLVSLVTACASSSPAERPGRPPPRVLFQSPLALLLEHHEELVLTTDQLIQVGQKEEALDAANRPLREQLRQVYHPEPAPGERPPRGAGMRGNSGPVGLGGRPAYQPSDRPPEALGEEGLKRQQALLQAMEDNEMVAFRDVETLLDETQKAKARELVSKQREERQRARESMQHPEAPPAP
;
A
#
# COMPACT_ATOMS: atom_id res chain seq x y z
N MET A 1 28.17 53.52 44.04
CA MET A 1 29.14 54.21 43.17
C MET A 1 29.70 53.19 42.20
N SER A 2 29.35 53.32 40.92
CA SER A 2 30.01 52.61 39.81
C SER A 2 31.29 53.35 39.42
N PRO A 3 32.18 52.71 38.67
CA PRO A 3 32.61 53.32 37.42
C PRO A 3 32.46 52.39 36.22
N ARG A 4 32.23 53.04 35.09
CA ARG A 4 32.01 52.52 33.74
C ARG A 4 33.31 52.55 32.93
N HIS A 5 33.19 52.09 31.68
CA HIS A 5 34.06 52.28 30.49
C HIS A 5 35.01 51.09 30.24
N LEU A 6 35.20 50.52 29.03
CA LEU A 6 34.77 50.81 27.65
C LEU A 6 35.01 49.52 26.81
N VAL A 7 34.11 49.25 25.86
CA VAL A 7 34.20 48.29 24.73
C VAL A 7 35.14 48.90 23.66
N PRO A 8 36.03 48.18 22.91
CA PRO A 8 35.70 47.31 21.75
C PRO A 8 36.72 46.14 21.54
N TRP A 9 36.73 45.22 20.56
CA TRP A 9 36.41 45.23 19.14
C TRP A 9 36.50 43.77 18.59
N LEU A 10 35.53 43.40 17.76
CA LEU A 10 35.57 42.53 16.55
C LEU A 10 36.48 41.28 16.48
N LEU A 11 35.84 40.15 16.12
CA LEU A 11 36.19 39.24 14.99
C LEU A 11 35.02 38.25 14.84
N LEU A 12 33.97 38.55 14.05
CA LEU A 12 33.86 38.23 12.61
C LEU A 12 34.44 36.85 12.23
N VAL A 13 33.64 35.80 12.35
CA VAL A 13 33.64 34.70 11.38
C VAL A 13 32.19 34.33 11.07
N SER A 14 31.71 34.92 9.99
CA SER A 14 30.52 34.52 9.25
C SER A 14 30.80 33.19 8.54
N LEU A 15 30.35 32.06 9.12
CA LEU A 15 30.11 30.87 8.30
C LEU A 15 28.71 30.98 7.71
N VAL A 16 28.68 31.31 6.42
CA VAL A 16 27.55 31.05 5.54
C VAL A 16 27.36 29.54 5.50
N THR A 17 26.51 29.01 6.38
CA THR A 17 25.99 27.66 6.22
C THR A 17 25.02 27.73 5.04
N ALA A 18 25.50 27.29 3.88
CA ALA A 18 24.64 27.04 2.74
C ALA A 18 23.53 26.09 3.18
N CYS A 19 22.31 26.61 3.34
CA CYS A 19 21.10 25.79 3.40
C CYS A 19 20.91 25.16 2.02
N ALA A 20 21.69 24.12 1.71
CA ALA A 20 21.30 23.12 0.75
C ALA A 20 20.13 22.37 1.40
N SER A 21 18.94 22.95 1.29
CA SER A 21 17.69 22.22 1.52
C SER A 21 17.62 21.16 0.43
N SER A 22 18.24 20.02 0.69
CA SER A 22 18.01 18.81 -0.08
C SER A 22 16.58 18.41 0.26
N SER A 23 15.64 18.80 -0.61
CA SER A 23 14.30 18.23 -0.62
C SER A 23 14.45 16.71 -0.51
N PRO A 24 13.86 16.06 0.51
CA PRO A 24 13.94 14.61 0.57
C PRO A 24 13.16 14.09 -0.64
N ALA A 25 13.87 13.41 -1.52
CA ALA A 25 13.28 12.68 -2.62
C ALA A 25 12.16 11.79 -2.05
N GLU A 26 10.94 11.97 -2.57
CA GLU A 26 9.83 11.05 -2.38
C GLU A 26 10.35 9.62 -2.57
N ARG A 27 10.16 8.78 -1.55
CA ARG A 27 10.54 7.38 -1.68
C ARG A 27 9.64 6.74 -2.74
N PRO A 28 10.20 6.20 -3.82
CA PRO A 28 9.40 5.56 -4.84
C PRO A 28 8.72 4.31 -4.26
N GLY A 29 7.38 4.27 -4.36
CA GLY A 29 6.61 3.04 -4.48
C GLY A 29 6.76 1.98 -3.38
N ARG A 30 6.62 2.34 -2.09
CA ARG A 30 6.42 1.31 -1.06
C ARG A 30 5.11 0.57 -1.40
N PRO A 31 5.10 -0.77 -1.52
CA PRO A 31 3.87 -1.50 -1.80
C PRO A 31 2.84 -1.23 -0.70
N PRO A 32 1.55 -1.16 -1.05
CA PRO A 32 0.51 -0.90 -0.06
C PRO A 32 0.53 -1.99 1.02
N PRO A 33 0.29 -1.62 2.30
CA PRO A 33 0.34 -2.56 3.41
C PRO A 33 -0.67 -3.71 3.24
N ARG A 34 -0.24 -4.94 3.55
CA ARG A 34 -1.03 -6.16 3.32
C ARG A 34 -2.40 -6.17 4.01
N VAL A 35 -2.49 -5.52 5.17
CA VAL A 35 -3.74 -5.43 5.96
C VAL A 35 -4.89 -4.77 5.20
N LEU A 36 -4.60 -3.95 4.17
CA LEU A 36 -5.61 -3.37 3.28
C LEU A 36 -6.32 -4.40 2.39
N PHE A 37 -5.72 -5.58 2.21
CA PHE A 37 -6.21 -6.62 1.29
C PHE A 37 -6.50 -7.95 1.97
N GLN A 38 -6.15 -8.09 3.25
CA GLN A 38 -6.44 -9.28 4.02
C GLN A 38 -7.92 -9.27 4.39
N SER A 39 -8.68 -10.25 3.90
CA SER A 39 -10.10 -10.38 4.25
C SER A 39 -10.26 -10.79 5.72
N PRO A 40 -11.39 -10.47 6.37
CA PRO A 40 -11.68 -10.98 7.71
C PRO A 40 -11.86 -12.50 7.71
N LEU A 41 -12.32 -13.11 6.61
CA LEU A 41 -12.50 -14.55 6.49
C LEU A 41 -11.15 -15.29 6.42
N ALA A 42 -10.19 -14.77 5.64
CA ALA A 42 -8.82 -15.29 5.64
C ALA A 42 -8.20 -15.22 7.05
N LEU A 43 -8.48 -14.15 7.80
CA LEU A 43 -8.04 -14.03 9.20
C LEU A 43 -8.66 -15.13 10.08
N LEU A 44 -9.96 -15.44 9.94
CA LEU A 44 -10.58 -16.53 10.70
C LEU A 44 -9.97 -17.90 10.36
N LEU A 45 -9.63 -18.13 9.08
CA LEU A 45 -8.96 -19.37 8.65
C LEU A 45 -7.54 -19.47 9.22
N GLU A 46 -6.82 -18.35 9.31
CA GLU A 46 -5.50 -18.28 9.94
C GLU A 46 -5.57 -18.59 11.44
N HIS A 47 -6.59 -18.09 12.14
CA HIS A 47 -6.80 -18.28 13.58
C HIS A 47 -7.80 -19.40 13.93
N HIS A 48 -7.96 -20.39 13.05
CA HIS A 48 -9.01 -21.41 13.21
C HIS A 48 -8.86 -22.26 14.48
N GLU A 49 -7.62 -22.52 14.93
CA GLU A 49 -7.37 -23.25 16.18
C GLU A 49 -7.81 -22.45 17.41
N GLU A 50 -7.54 -21.14 17.45
CA GLU A 50 -7.95 -20.24 18.54
C GLU A 50 -9.48 -20.10 18.62
N LEU A 51 -10.12 -20.12 17.44
CA LEU A 51 -11.57 -20.12 17.27
C LEU A 51 -12.19 -21.50 17.48
N VAL A 52 -11.39 -22.56 17.56
CA VAL A 52 -11.87 -23.95 17.69
C VAL A 52 -12.91 -24.26 16.61
N LEU A 53 -12.62 -23.86 15.37
CA LEU A 53 -13.53 -24.12 14.25
C LEU A 53 -13.58 -25.63 13.97
N THR A 54 -14.79 -26.15 13.78
CA THR A 54 -14.95 -27.54 13.32
C THR A 54 -14.51 -27.66 11.86
N THR A 55 -14.24 -28.89 11.42
CA THR A 55 -13.92 -29.16 10.01
C THR A 55 -15.02 -28.65 9.07
N ASP A 56 -16.29 -28.82 9.44
CA ASP A 56 -17.42 -28.36 8.62
C ASP A 56 -17.50 -26.82 8.58
N GLN A 57 -17.19 -26.14 9.69
CA GLN A 57 -17.09 -24.69 9.73
C GLN A 57 -15.93 -24.20 8.86
N LEU A 58 -14.75 -24.83 8.95
CA LEU A 58 -13.58 -24.52 8.12
C LEU A 58 -13.89 -24.61 6.62
N ILE A 59 -14.55 -25.69 6.19
CA ILE A 59 -14.94 -25.88 4.79
C ILE A 59 -15.88 -24.76 4.33
N GLN A 60 -16.90 -24.45 5.14
CA GLN A 60 -17.86 -23.40 4.79
C GLN A 60 -17.25 -21.99 4.77
N VAL A 61 -16.36 -21.69 5.72
CA VAL A 61 -15.62 -20.41 5.72
C VAL A 61 -14.71 -20.33 4.50
N GLY A 62 -14.02 -21.40 4.14
CA GLY A 62 -13.19 -21.46 2.93
C GLY A 62 -13.98 -21.23 1.64
N GLN A 63 -15.16 -21.85 1.51
CA GLN A 63 -16.05 -21.62 0.36
C GLN A 63 -16.52 -20.17 0.27
N LYS A 64 -16.84 -19.55 1.41
CA LYS A 64 -17.25 -18.14 1.46
C LYS A 64 -16.08 -17.21 1.14
N GLU A 65 -14.86 -17.54 1.52
CA GLU A 65 -13.67 -16.79 1.15
C GLU A 65 -13.41 -16.85 -0.36
N GLU A 66 -13.53 -18.02 -0.98
CA GLU A 66 -13.39 -18.17 -2.43
C GLU A 66 -14.46 -17.34 -3.19
N ALA A 67 -15.70 -17.34 -2.69
CA ALA A 67 -16.78 -16.54 -3.25
C ALA A 67 -16.51 -15.02 -3.09
N LEU A 68 -16.02 -14.60 -1.93
CA LEU A 68 -15.62 -13.22 -1.67
C LEU A 68 -14.47 -12.78 -2.59
N ASP A 69 -13.46 -13.65 -2.77
CA ASP A 69 -12.36 -13.41 -3.70
C ASP A 69 -12.82 -13.27 -5.15
N ALA A 70 -13.78 -14.10 -5.56
CA ALA A 70 -14.40 -13.98 -6.89
C ALA A 70 -15.15 -12.66 -7.05
N ALA A 71 -15.91 -12.23 -6.03
CA ALA A 71 -16.65 -10.97 -6.03
C ALA A 71 -15.71 -9.74 -6.04
N ASN A 72 -14.59 -9.80 -5.32
CA ASN A 72 -13.62 -8.71 -5.21
C ASN A 72 -12.61 -8.68 -6.37
N ARG A 73 -12.49 -9.75 -7.17
CA ARG A 73 -11.59 -9.81 -8.33
C ARG A 73 -11.70 -8.60 -9.29
N PRO A 74 -12.88 -8.19 -9.78
CA PRO A 74 -13.01 -7.03 -10.66
C PRO A 74 -12.61 -5.71 -9.98
N LEU A 75 -12.81 -5.57 -8.67
CA LEU A 75 -12.41 -4.38 -7.91
C LEU A 75 -10.88 -4.31 -7.76
N ARG A 76 -10.23 -5.45 -7.50
CA ARG A 76 -8.76 -5.56 -7.45
C ARG A 76 -8.12 -5.23 -8.80
N GLU A 77 -8.75 -5.63 -9.90
CA GLU A 77 -8.27 -5.29 -11.25
C GLU A 77 -8.37 -3.78 -11.52
N GLN A 78 -9.51 -3.16 -11.20
CA GLN A 78 -9.67 -1.72 -11.32
C GLN A 78 -8.66 -0.96 -10.43
N LEU A 79 -8.39 -1.47 -9.22
CA LEU A 79 -7.42 -0.87 -8.33
C LEU A 79 -5.99 -0.98 -8.90
N ARG A 80 -5.65 -2.09 -9.57
CA ARG A 80 -4.38 -2.23 -10.30
C ARG A 80 -4.25 -1.18 -11.40
N GLN A 81 -5.31 -0.91 -12.14
CA GLN A 81 -5.32 0.12 -13.20
C GLN A 81 -5.14 1.54 -12.63
N VAL A 82 -5.59 1.79 -11.40
CA VAL A 82 -5.31 3.07 -10.72
C VAL A 82 -3.82 3.21 -10.41
N TYR A 83 -3.17 2.16 -9.89
CA TYR A 83 -1.73 2.20 -9.57
C TYR A 83 -0.82 2.13 -10.80
N HIS A 84 -1.28 1.44 -11.84
CA HIS A 84 -0.54 1.20 -13.08
C HIS A 84 -1.48 1.45 -14.26
N PRO A 85 -1.72 2.72 -14.62
CA PRO A 85 -2.45 3.00 -15.84
C PRO A 85 -1.68 2.39 -17.03
N GLU A 86 -2.38 1.64 -17.88
CA GLU A 86 -1.75 1.19 -19.13
C GLU A 86 -1.31 2.42 -19.94
N PRO A 87 -0.11 2.40 -20.54
CA PRO A 87 0.33 3.50 -21.38
C PRO A 87 -0.65 3.67 -22.54
N ALA A 88 -0.96 4.92 -22.87
CA ALA A 88 -1.92 5.23 -23.92
C ALA A 88 -1.52 4.54 -25.25
N PRO A 89 -2.47 4.02 -26.05
CA PRO A 89 -2.17 3.41 -27.34
C PRO A 89 -1.57 4.46 -28.28
N GLY A 90 -0.23 4.51 -28.33
CA GLY A 90 0.52 5.55 -29.03
C GLY A 90 1.81 5.99 -28.32
N GLU A 91 1.90 5.79 -27.00
CA GLU A 91 3.15 5.89 -26.25
C GLU A 91 4.00 4.67 -26.56
N ARG A 92 4.78 4.77 -27.65
CA ARG A 92 5.83 3.80 -27.92
C ARG A 92 6.74 3.72 -26.69
N PRO A 93 7.15 2.51 -26.24
CA PRO A 93 8.27 2.40 -25.31
C PRO A 93 9.46 3.17 -25.91
N PRO A 94 10.33 3.78 -25.10
CA PRO A 94 11.41 4.63 -25.61
C PRO A 94 12.15 3.85 -26.69
N ARG A 95 11.96 4.32 -27.92
CA ARG A 95 12.56 3.75 -29.11
C ARG A 95 14.06 3.86 -28.87
N GLY A 96 14.71 2.72 -28.72
CA GLY A 96 16.11 2.62 -28.33
C GLY A 96 16.93 3.73 -28.95
N ALA A 97 17.60 4.49 -28.08
CA ALA A 97 18.74 5.28 -28.51
C ALA A 97 19.66 4.34 -29.27
N GLY A 98 19.78 4.61 -30.57
CA GLY A 98 20.43 3.72 -31.51
C GLY A 98 21.91 3.51 -31.17
N MET A 99 22.37 2.35 -31.63
CA MET A 99 23.75 2.01 -31.98
C MET A 99 24.81 1.99 -30.86
N ARG A 100 25.15 0.77 -30.45
CA ARG A 100 26.47 0.21 -30.79
C ARG A 100 26.34 -1.30 -31.03
N GLY A 101 26.71 -1.71 -32.23
CA GLY A 101 26.60 -3.09 -32.68
C GLY A 101 27.53 -4.03 -31.93
N ASN A 102 27.07 -5.26 -31.74
CA ASN A 102 27.93 -6.40 -31.93
C ASN A 102 27.09 -7.60 -32.38
N SER A 103 27.50 -8.19 -33.49
CA SER A 103 26.87 -9.31 -34.17
C SER A 103 26.97 -10.58 -33.33
N GLY A 104 25.85 -11.25 -33.06
CA GLY A 104 25.81 -12.62 -32.55
C GLY A 104 24.56 -13.33 -33.08
N PRO A 105 24.67 -14.55 -33.64
CA PRO A 105 23.50 -15.35 -33.98
C PRO A 105 22.96 -16.07 -32.73
N VAL A 106 21.86 -16.81 -32.87
CA VAL A 106 21.05 -17.58 -31.87
C VAL A 106 20.23 -16.74 -30.88
N GLY A 107 18.97 -17.04 -30.56
CA GLY A 107 18.06 -18.17 -30.83
C GLY A 107 16.80 -17.99 -29.97
N LEU A 108 15.74 -18.74 -30.29
CA LEU A 108 14.62 -19.14 -29.41
C LEU A 108 13.98 -18.11 -28.44
N GLY A 109 12.75 -17.70 -28.77
CA GLY A 109 11.63 -17.65 -27.82
C GLY A 109 11.87 -16.98 -26.46
N GLY A 110 12.41 -15.76 -26.45
CA GLY A 110 12.52 -14.96 -25.23
C GLY A 110 11.18 -14.30 -24.90
N ARG A 111 10.60 -14.63 -23.74
CA ARG A 111 9.59 -13.77 -23.08
C ARG A 111 10.17 -12.35 -22.98
N PRO A 112 9.39 -11.29 -23.24
CA PRO A 112 9.89 -9.93 -23.05
C PRO A 112 10.37 -9.78 -21.61
N ALA A 113 11.63 -9.40 -21.43
CA ALA A 113 12.16 -9.05 -20.14
C ALA A 113 11.31 -7.89 -19.60
N TYR A 114 10.73 -8.06 -18.41
CA TYR A 114 10.10 -6.95 -17.70
C TYR A 114 11.19 -5.89 -17.48
N GLN A 115 11.12 -4.81 -18.24
CA GLN A 115 11.98 -3.66 -18.06
C GLN A 115 11.22 -2.71 -17.13
N PRO A 116 11.60 -2.61 -15.84
CA PRO A 116 11.00 -1.62 -14.95
C PRO A 116 11.20 -0.25 -15.58
N SER A 117 10.12 0.50 -15.74
CA SER A 117 10.20 1.89 -16.19
C SER A 117 11.07 2.68 -15.21
N ASP A 118 12.12 3.35 -15.70
CA ASP A 118 12.96 4.26 -14.90
C ASP A 118 12.21 5.55 -14.49
N ARG A 119 10.95 5.70 -14.91
CA ARG A 119 10.10 6.81 -14.48
C ARG A 119 9.58 6.53 -13.07
N PRO A 120 9.77 7.46 -12.12
CA PRO A 120 9.07 7.41 -10.85
C PRO A 120 7.57 7.25 -11.11
N PRO A 121 6.84 6.40 -10.36
CA PRO A 121 5.40 6.35 -10.46
C PRO A 121 4.86 7.76 -10.24
N GLU A 122 4.10 8.26 -11.21
CA GLU A 122 3.48 9.58 -11.11
C GLU A 122 2.54 9.57 -9.90
N ALA A 123 2.65 10.59 -9.05
CA ALA A 123 1.79 10.71 -7.88
C ALA A 123 0.32 10.73 -8.34
N LEU A 124 -0.54 9.94 -7.70
CA LEU A 124 -1.96 9.90 -8.03
C LEU A 124 -2.57 11.30 -7.87
N GLY A 125 -3.20 11.82 -8.91
CA GLY A 125 -4.03 13.02 -8.82
C GLY A 125 -5.24 12.81 -7.90
N GLU A 126 -5.90 13.90 -7.49
CA GLU A 126 -7.04 13.85 -6.55
C GLU A 126 -8.16 12.89 -6.98
N GLU A 127 -8.47 12.83 -8.28
CA GLU A 127 -9.47 11.92 -8.83
C GLU A 127 -9.03 10.44 -8.72
N GLY A 128 -7.75 10.17 -8.95
CA GLY A 128 -7.16 8.84 -8.79
C GLY A 128 -7.21 8.37 -7.33
N LEU A 129 -6.90 9.26 -6.39
CA LEU A 129 -7.00 8.99 -4.95
C LEU A 129 -8.46 8.73 -4.52
N LYS A 130 -9.42 9.54 -4.99
CA LYS A 130 -10.85 9.31 -4.72
C LYS A 130 -11.33 7.97 -5.26
N ARG A 131 -10.92 7.62 -6.48
CA ARG A 131 -11.27 6.33 -7.10
C ARG A 131 -10.64 5.15 -6.35
N GLN A 132 -9.38 5.27 -5.95
CA GLN A 132 -8.69 4.28 -5.13
C GLN A 132 -9.44 4.02 -3.82
N GLN A 133 -9.81 5.09 -3.10
CA GLN A 133 -10.54 5.00 -1.84
C GLN A 133 -11.91 4.34 -2.02
N ALA A 134 -12.66 4.72 -3.06
CA ALA A 134 -13.96 4.12 -3.36
C ALA A 134 -13.86 2.61 -3.65
N LEU A 135 -12.83 2.18 -4.39
CA LEU A 135 -12.60 0.76 -4.68
C LEU A 135 -12.25 -0.05 -3.43
N LEU A 136 -11.37 0.51 -2.58
CA LEU A 136 -11.03 -0.12 -1.31
C LEU A 136 -12.26 -0.22 -0.38
N GLN A 137 -13.08 0.83 -0.31
CA GLN A 137 -14.32 0.80 0.48
C GLN A 137 -15.30 -0.26 -0.04
N ALA A 138 -15.50 -0.35 -1.36
CA ALA A 138 -16.39 -1.36 -1.94
C ALA A 138 -15.95 -2.79 -1.62
N MET A 139 -14.64 -3.06 -1.61
CA MET A 139 -14.12 -4.36 -1.19
C MET A 139 -14.42 -4.65 0.29
N GLU A 140 -14.31 -3.66 1.16
CA GLU A 140 -14.64 -3.80 2.58
C GLU A 140 -16.12 -4.03 2.83
N ASP A 141 -16.99 -3.38 2.06
CA ASP A 141 -18.42 -3.59 2.17
C ASP A 141 -18.77 -5.06 1.83
N ASN A 142 -18.15 -5.62 0.78
CA ASN A 142 -18.27 -7.04 0.45
C ASN A 142 -17.72 -7.95 1.57
N GLU A 143 -16.56 -7.60 2.14
CA GLU A 143 -15.97 -8.32 3.28
C GLU A 143 -16.88 -8.31 4.52
N MET A 144 -17.55 -7.19 4.81
CA MET A 144 -18.47 -7.08 5.93
C MET A 144 -19.70 -7.95 5.75
N VAL A 145 -20.26 -8.01 4.53
CA VAL A 145 -21.38 -8.90 4.21
C VAL A 145 -20.95 -10.36 4.39
N ALA A 146 -19.82 -10.75 3.82
CA ALA A 146 -19.30 -12.11 3.94
C ALA A 146 -19.01 -12.50 5.40
N PHE A 147 -18.47 -11.59 6.21
CA PHE A 147 -18.22 -11.84 7.63
C PHE A 147 -19.53 -12.07 8.40
N ARG A 148 -20.56 -11.23 8.18
CA ARG A 148 -21.88 -11.44 8.82
C ARG A 148 -22.49 -12.80 8.46
N ASP A 149 -22.32 -13.23 7.22
CA ASP A 149 -22.77 -14.55 6.79
C ASP A 149 -22.01 -15.67 7.50
N VAL A 150 -20.70 -15.53 7.69
CA VAL A 150 -19.89 -16.50 8.47
C VAL A 150 -20.30 -16.52 9.93
N GLU A 151 -20.62 -15.38 10.54
CA GLU A 151 -21.06 -15.34 11.93
C GLU A 151 -22.28 -16.24 12.18
N THR A 152 -23.16 -16.45 11.19
CA THR A 152 -24.31 -17.36 11.33
C THR A 152 -23.93 -18.83 11.52
N LEU A 153 -22.70 -19.21 11.16
CA LEU A 153 -22.16 -20.57 11.26
C LEU A 153 -21.45 -20.81 12.61
N LEU A 154 -21.17 -19.74 13.35
CA LEU A 154 -20.37 -19.77 14.58
C LEU A 154 -21.29 -19.83 15.81
N ASP A 155 -20.83 -20.48 16.87
CA ASP A 155 -21.46 -20.35 18.19
C ASP A 155 -21.14 -18.98 18.83
N GLU A 156 -21.80 -18.65 19.94
CA GLU A 156 -21.63 -17.34 20.59
C GLU A 156 -20.20 -17.09 21.12
N THR A 157 -19.50 -18.14 21.55
CA THR A 157 -18.10 -18.01 22.02
C THR A 157 -17.17 -17.73 20.84
N GLN A 158 -17.37 -18.47 19.74
CA GLN A 158 -16.64 -18.29 18.49
C GLN A 158 -16.89 -16.91 17.89
N LYS A 159 -18.16 -16.45 17.86
CA LYS A 159 -18.54 -15.10 17.40
C LYS A 159 -17.83 -14.02 18.21
N ALA A 160 -17.81 -14.12 19.53
CA ALA A 160 -17.16 -13.13 20.38
C ALA A 160 -15.67 -12.98 20.04
N LYS A 161 -14.94 -14.10 19.93
CA LYS A 161 -13.53 -14.12 19.54
C LYS A 161 -13.31 -13.60 18.11
N ALA A 162 -14.12 -14.06 17.16
CA ALA A 162 -14.04 -13.63 15.76
C ALA A 162 -14.24 -12.12 15.61
N ARG A 163 -15.22 -11.55 16.33
CA ARG A 163 -15.45 -10.10 16.37
C ARG A 163 -14.26 -9.34 16.93
N GLU A 164 -13.62 -9.86 17.98
CA GLU A 164 -12.43 -9.24 18.56
C GLU A 164 -11.28 -9.21 17.54
N LEU A 165 -10.98 -10.34 16.89
CA LEU A 165 -9.96 -10.44 15.84
C LEU A 165 -10.23 -9.46 14.69
N VAL A 166 -11.45 -9.46 14.17
CA VAL A 166 -11.84 -8.57 13.05
C VAL A 166 -11.84 -7.09 13.47
N SER A 167 -12.18 -6.78 14.72
CA SER A 167 -12.10 -5.39 15.22
C SER A 167 -10.65 -4.89 15.25
N LYS A 168 -9.71 -5.71 15.74
CA LYS A 168 -8.27 -5.38 15.72
C LYS A 168 -7.76 -5.19 14.29
N GLN A 169 -8.12 -6.09 13.38
CA GLN A 169 -7.76 -5.97 11.97
C GLN A 169 -8.28 -4.66 11.35
N ARG A 170 -9.52 -4.26 11.66
CA ARG A 170 -10.11 -3.01 11.16
C ARG A 170 -9.36 -1.78 11.69
N GLU A 171 -8.96 -1.78 12.96
CA GLU A 171 -8.15 -0.70 13.53
C GLU A 171 -6.78 -0.61 12.83
N GLU A 172 -6.11 -1.74 12.61
CA GLU A 172 -4.83 -1.79 11.90
C GLU A 172 -4.98 -1.30 10.46
N ARG A 173 -6.07 -1.68 9.80
CA ARG A 173 -6.37 -1.24 8.44
C ARG A 173 -6.66 0.26 8.37
N GLN A 174 -7.37 0.80 9.35
CA GLN A 174 -7.62 2.23 9.45
C GLN A 174 -6.31 3.01 9.63
N ARG A 175 -5.43 2.57 10.56
CA ARG A 175 -4.10 3.17 10.74
C ARG A 175 -3.27 3.08 9.46
N ALA A 176 -3.34 1.96 8.75
CA ALA A 176 -2.66 1.79 7.47
C ALA A 176 -3.14 2.81 6.43
N ARG A 177 -4.44 3.08 6.34
CA ARG A 177 -5.01 4.12 5.45
C ARG A 177 -4.55 5.51 5.83
N GLU A 178 -4.59 5.84 7.12
CA GLU A 178 -4.14 7.14 7.63
C GLU A 178 -2.66 7.38 7.30
N SER A 179 -1.81 6.36 7.46
CA SER A 179 -0.38 6.45 7.12
C SER A 179 -0.10 6.69 5.62
N MET A 180 -1.03 6.31 4.74
CA MET A 180 -0.94 6.60 3.30
C MET A 180 -1.40 8.01 2.96
N GLN A 181 -2.32 8.60 3.74
CA GLN A 181 -2.82 9.96 3.53
C GLN A 181 -1.91 11.02 4.17
N HIS A 182 -1.33 10.68 5.33
CA HIS A 182 -0.44 11.54 6.10
C HIS A 182 0.84 10.76 6.43
N PRO A 183 1.81 10.68 5.50
CA PRO A 183 3.10 10.08 5.81
C PRO A 183 3.75 10.90 6.92
N GLU A 184 3.85 10.31 8.12
CA GLU A 184 4.45 10.95 9.29
C GLU A 184 5.89 11.39 8.93
N ALA A 185 6.18 12.68 9.13
CA ALA A 185 7.54 13.20 8.95
C ALA A 185 8.46 12.55 10.00
N PRO A 186 9.67 12.09 9.62
CA PRO A 186 10.58 11.49 10.58
C PRO A 186 10.89 12.49 11.73
N PRO A 187 11.08 12.02 12.97
CA PRO A 187 11.41 12.89 14.08
C PRO A 187 12.70 13.65 13.76
N ALA A 188 12.67 14.96 14.02
CA ALA A 188 13.83 15.83 13.82
C ALA A 188 15.04 15.33 14.64
N PRO A 189 16.26 15.39 14.10
CA PRO A 189 17.48 14.96 14.79
C PRO A 189 17.79 15.81 16.03
#